data_AF-A0AAW5QSR3-F1
#
_entry.id   AF-A0AAW5QSR3-F1
#
_cell.length_a   1.000
_cell.length_b   1.000
_cell.length_c   1.000
_cell.angle_alpha   90.00
_cell.angle_beta   90.00
_cell.angle_gamma   90.00
#
_symmetry.space_group_name_H-M   'P 1'
#
loop_
_entity.id
_entity.type
_entity.pdbx_description
1 polymer ?
#
loop_
_entity_poly.entity_id
_entity_poly.type
_entity_poly.pdbx_seq_one_letter_code
_entity_poly.pdbx_strand_id
1 'polypeptide(L)'
;MDRSSLIFCTGSLVACLGAAWLFFPLAALDPETVAMAQTPQPAETLPMIDVGQGFGELPAVELIGYYVENPPAPPAAGAAPEPVIRFGGC
;
A
#
# COMPACT_ATOMS: atom_id res chain seq x y z
N MET A 1 30.92 -28.11 2.57
CA MET A 1 29.73 -27.58 3.26
C MET A 1 29.60 -28.35 4.57
N ASP A 2 29.94 -27.72 5.68
CA ASP A 2 29.97 -28.40 6.98
C ASP A 2 28.56 -28.67 7.51
N ARG A 3 28.38 -29.81 8.19
CA ARG A 3 27.09 -30.24 8.74
C ARG A 3 26.45 -29.15 9.62
N SER A 4 27.27 -28.43 10.38
CA SER A 4 26.84 -27.32 11.24
C SER A 4 26.28 -26.13 10.44
N SER A 5 26.88 -25.83 9.28
CA SER A 5 26.41 -24.75 8.39
C SER A 5 25.06 -25.10 7.76
N LEU A 6 24.87 -26.35 7.34
CA LEU A 6 23.59 -26.82 6.82
C LEU A 6 22.48 -26.74 7.87
N ILE A 7 22.73 -27.23 9.10
CA ILE A 7 21.74 -27.19 10.20
C ILE A 7 21.33 -25.76 10.51
N PHE A 8 22.30 -24.84 10.62
CA PHE A 8 22.03 -23.43 10.86
C PHE A 8 21.19 -22.81 9.72
N CYS A 9 21.58 -23.05 8.47
CA CYS A 9 20.90 -22.50 7.31
C CYS A 9 19.44 -23.00 7.23
N THR A 10 19.22 -24.31 7.32
CA THR A 10 17.86 -24.87 7.29
C THR A 10 17.04 -24.43 8.49
N GLY A 11 17.65 -24.36 9.68
CA GLY A 11 16.98 -23.90 10.90
C GLY A 11 16.52 -22.45 10.80
N SER A 12 17.40 -21.56 10.31
CA SER A 12 17.06 -20.15 10.09
C SER A 12 15.96 -19.97 9.04
N LEU A 13 16.00 -20.73 7.94
CA LEU A 13 14.98 -20.69 6.90
C LEU A 13 13.62 -21.12 7.43
N VAL A 14 13.56 -22.23 8.18
CA VAL A 14 12.33 -22.73 8.79
C VAL A 14 11.81 -21.74 9.82
N ALA A 15 12.68 -21.12 10.62
CA ALA A 15 12.26 -20.11 11.59
C ALA A 15 11.65 -18.88 10.89
N CYS A 16 12.25 -18.39 9.81
CA CYS A 16 11.70 -17.28 9.03
C CYS A 16 10.37 -17.63 8.36
N LEU A 17 10.26 -18.82 7.76
CA LEU A 17 9.01 -19.29 7.14
C LEU A 17 7.91 -19.49 8.19
N GLY A 18 8.25 -20.04 9.35
CA GLY A 18 7.33 -20.21 10.47
C GLY A 18 6.82 -18.87 11.01
N ALA A 19 7.71 -17.89 11.18
CA ALA A 19 7.32 -16.54 11.57
C ALA A 19 6.41 -15.91 10.51
N ALA A 20 6.79 -15.97 9.23
CA ALA A 20 5.96 -15.45 8.14
C ALA A 20 4.57 -16.07 8.13
N TRP A 21 4.47 -17.40 8.28
CA TRP A 21 3.18 -18.09 8.33
C TRP A 21 2.32 -17.69 9.53
N LEU A 22 2.93 -17.49 10.70
CA LEU A 22 2.24 -17.06 11.92
C LEU A 22 1.72 -15.62 11.81
N PHE A 23 2.50 -14.72 11.21
CA PHE A 23 2.15 -13.30 11.07
C PHE A 23 1.37 -12.97 9.80
N PHE A 24 1.35 -13.87 8.80
CA PHE A 24 0.59 -13.68 7.57
C PHE A 24 -0.88 -13.33 7.79
N PRO A 25 -1.67 -14.02 8.64
CA PRO A 25 -3.08 -13.66 8.84
C PRO A 25 -3.27 -12.29 9.50
N LEU A 26 -2.26 -11.75 10.20
CA LEU A 26 -2.32 -10.40 10.79
C LEU A 26 -2.01 -9.30 9.78
N ALA A 27 -1.29 -9.63 8.70
CA ALA A 27 -0.87 -8.68 7.66
C ALA A 27 -1.66 -8.84 6.35
N ALA A 28 -2.36 -9.96 6.16
CA ALA A 28 -3.13 -10.23 4.96
C ALA A 28 -4.39 -9.35 4.92
N LEU A 29 -4.71 -8.82 3.74
CA LEU A 29 -5.98 -8.16 3.48
C LEU A 29 -7.10 -9.20 3.41
N ASP A 30 -8.30 -8.79 3.81
CA ASP A 30 -9.49 -9.62 3.69
C ASP A 30 -9.76 -9.98 2.21
N PRO A 31 -10.25 -11.19 1.93
CA PRO A 31 -10.55 -11.61 0.56
C PRO A 31 -11.61 -10.72 -0.11
N GLU A 32 -12.50 -10.12 0.68
CA GLU A 32 -13.48 -9.14 0.21
C GLU A 32 -12.82 -7.84 -0.26
N THR A 33 -11.86 -7.29 0.48
CA THR A 33 -11.12 -6.08 0.06
C THR A 33 -10.33 -6.34 -1.22
N VAL A 34 -9.75 -7.53 -1.36
CA VAL A 34 -9.06 -7.93 -2.61
C VAL A 34 -10.03 -8.03 -3.78
N ALA A 35 -11.20 -8.63 -3.59
CA ALA A 35 -12.22 -8.73 -4.62
C ALA A 35 -12.77 -7.36 -5.03
N MET A 36 -13.00 -6.47 -4.06
CA MET A 36 -13.41 -5.09 -4.29
C MET A 36 -12.36 -4.31 -5.08
N ALA A 37 -11.07 -4.49 -4.79
CA ALA A 37 -9.99 -3.82 -5.51
C ALA A 37 -9.84 -4.28 -6.97
N GLN A 38 -10.26 -5.50 -7.29
CA GLN A 38 -10.22 -6.04 -8.66
C GLN A 38 -11.46 -5.65 -9.50
N THR A 39 -12.48 -5.06 -8.89
CA THR A 39 -13.72 -4.69 -9.57
C THR A 39 -13.85 -3.18 -9.69
N PRO A 40 -14.10 -2.63 -10.89
CA PRO A 40 -14.37 -1.20 -11.03
C PRO A 40 -15.63 -0.84 -10.26
N GLN A 41 -15.53 0.14 -9.36
CA GLN A 41 -16.64 0.64 -8.57
C GLN A 41 -16.92 2.11 -8.94
N PRO A 42 -18.19 2.54 -8.88
CA PRO A 42 -18.54 3.95 -9.04
C PRO A 42 -17.89 4.79 -7.93
N ALA A 43 -17.49 6.02 -8.25
CA ALA A 43 -16.73 6.86 -7.33
C ALA A 43 -17.53 7.25 -6.07
N GLU A 44 -18.86 7.25 -6.17
CA GLU A 44 -19.79 7.55 -5.09
C GLU A 44 -19.88 6.42 -4.05
N THR A 45 -19.46 5.20 -4.40
CA THR A 45 -19.44 4.07 -3.46
C THR A 45 -18.07 3.88 -2.80
N LEU A 46 -17.07 4.67 -3.20
CA LEU A 46 -15.76 4.64 -2.58
C LEU A 46 -15.83 5.31 -1.20
N PRO A 47 -15.10 4.77 -0.20
CA PRO A 47 -15.03 5.37 1.12
C PRO A 47 -14.34 6.75 1.06
N MET A 48 -14.50 7.52 2.15
CA MET A 48 -13.71 8.73 2.35
C MET A 48 -12.22 8.36 2.41
N ILE A 49 -11.40 9.10 1.69
CA ILE A 49 -9.96 8.86 1.56
C ILE A 49 -9.25 9.85 2.50
N ASP A 50 -8.56 9.32 3.51
CA ASP A 50 -7.62 10.12 4.30
C ASP A 50 -6.41 10.48 3.43
N VAL A 51 -6.28 11.76 3.10
CA VAL A 51 -5.18 12.29 2.29
C VAL A 51 -4.00 12.75 3.16
N GLY A 52 -4.14 12.71 4.48
CA GLY A 52 -3.11 13.10 5.44
C GLY A 52 -2.75 14.59 5.38
N GLN A 53 -1.61 14.94 5.97
CA GLN A 53 -1.00 16.28 5.94
C GLN A 53 -1.92 17.48 6.32
N GLY A 54 -2.91 17.24 7.19
CA GLY A 54 -3.81 18.29 7.68
C GLY A 54 -5.01 18.59 6.78
N PHE A 55 -5.17 17.88 5.66
CA PHE A 55 -6.34 18.00 4.78
C PHE A 55 -7.50 17.07 5.18
N GLY A 56 -7.23 16.07 6.02
CA GLY A 56 -8.24 15.18 6.58
C GLY A 56 -8.78 14.17 5.56
N GLU A 57 -10.04 13.79 5.74
CA GLU A 57 -10.73 12.83 4.87
C GLU A 57 -11.50 13.55 3.77
N LEU A 58 -11.30 13.13 2.51
CA LEU A 58 -11.98 13.69 1.33
C LEU A 58 -12.70 12.60 0.53
N PRO A 59 -13.86 12.89 -0.09
CA PRO A 59 -14.54 11.93 -0.94
C PRO A 59 -13.75 11.69 -2.24
N ALA A 60 -13.73 10.44 -2.71
CA ALA A 60 -13.00 10.08 -3.93
C ALA A 60 -13.43 10.89 -5.17
N VAL A 61 -14.71 11.27 -5.26
CA VAL A 61 -15.25 12.10 -6.34
C VAL A 61 -14.55 13.47 -6.41
N GLU A 62 -14.28 14.09 -5.27
CA GLU A 62 -13.61 15.39 -5.20
C GLU A 62 -12.14 15.27 -5.61
N LEU A 63 -11.47 14.19 -5.21
CA LEU A 63 -10.09 13.91 -5.61
C LEU A 63 -9.97 13.69 -7.12
N ILE A 64 -10.90 12.94 -7.71
CA ILE A 64 -10.95 12.74 -9.16
C ILE A 64 -11.25 14.07 -9.87
N GLY A 65 -12.21 14.85 -9.37
CA GLY A 65 -12.54 16.17 -9.91
C GLY A 65 -11.35 17.11 -9.90
N TYR A 66 -10.65 17.20 -8.76
CA TYR A 66 -9.43 17.97 -8.63
C TYR A 66 -8.37 17.56 -9.65
N TYR A 67 -8.16 16.25 -9.83
CA TYR A 67 -7.18 15.72 -10.78
C TYR A 67 -7.54 16.04 -12.24
N VAL A 68 -8.83 16.04 -12.58
CA VAL A 68 -9.31 16.44 -13.92
C VAL A 68 -9.06 17.93 -14.16
N GLU A 69 -9.26 18.78 -13.16
CA GLU A 69 -9.04 20.22 -13.24
C GLU A 69 -7.55 20.61 -13.16
N ASN A 70 -6.75 19.80 -12.47
CA ASN A 70 -5.33 20.06 -12.18
C ASN A 70 -4.49 18.82 -12.55
N PRO A 71 -4.34 18.49 -13.85
CA PRO A 71 -3.53 17.35 -14.26
C PRO A 71 -2.07 17.53 -13.79
N PRO A 72 -1.39 16.44 -13.41
CA PRO A 72 -0.01 16.52 -12.92
C PRO A 72 0.88 17.12 -14.00
N ALA A 73 1.42 18.30 -13.71
CA ALA A 73 2.38 18.95 -14.58
C ALA A 73 3.73 18.21 -14.48
N PRO A 74 4.51 18.14 -15.57
CA PRO A 74 5.87 17.65 -15.47
C PRO A 74 6.65 18.50 -14.46
N PRO A 75 7.53 17.88 -13.65
CA PRO A 75 8.27 18.61 -12.63
C PRO A 75 9.10 19.73 -13.28
N ALA A 76 8.90 20.96 -12.81
CA ALA A 76 9.66 22.10 -13.28
C ALA A 76 11.15 21.92 -12.90
N ALA A 77 12.06 22.35 -13.77
CA ALA A 77 13.49 22.27 -13.50
C ALA A 77 13.85 23.06 -12.22
N GLY A 78 14.31 22.35 -11.18
CA GLY A 78 14.62 22.92 -9.87
C GLY A 78 13.47 22.93 -8.86
N ALA A 79 12.33 22.32 -9.16
CA ALA A 79 11.25 22.13 -8.19
C ALA A 79 11.70 21.26 -7.01
N ALA A 80 11.17 21.55 -5.82
CA ALA A 80 11.32 20.68 -4.67
C ALA A 80 10.79 19.28 -5.00
N PRO A 81 11.44 18.21 -4.50
CA PRO A 81 10.97 16.85 -4.74
C PRO A 81 9.53 16.72 -4.22
N GLU A 82 8.66 16.12 -5.04
CA GLU A 82 7.29 15.81 -4.62
C GLU A 82 7.32 14.94 -3.35
N PRO A 83 6.45 15.24 -2.37
CA PRO A 83 6.34 14.39 -1.19
C PRO A 83 5.94 12.98 -1.63
N VAL A 84 6.67 11.97 -1.15
CA VAL A 84 6.30 10.57 -1.37
C VAL A 84 5.10 10.27 -0.47
N ILE A 85 3.89 10.38 -1.02
CA ILE A 85 2.63 10.06 -0.34
C ILE A 85 2.29 8.60 -0.63
N ARG A 86 2.23 7.77 0.41
CA ARG A 86 1.78 6.38 0.31
C ARG A 86 0.38 6.26 0.91
N PHE A 87 -0.62 6.00 0.06
CA PHE A 87 -1.96 5.68 0.52
C PHE A 87 -1.97 4.28 1.13
N GLY A 88 -2.50 4.12 2.35
CA GLY A 88 -2.84 2.81 2.92
C GLY A 88 -1.68 1.94 3.44
N GLY A 89 -0.49 2.48 3.65
CA GLY A 89 0.57 1.81 4.40
C GLY A 89 1.11 0.51 3.78
N CYS A 90 1.96 0.65 2.76
CA CYS A 90 3.25 -0.05 2.55
C CYS A 90 4.03 0.68 1.45
#